data_AF-A0A966YX58-F1
#
_entry.id   AF-A0A966YX58-F1
#
_cell.length_a   1.000
_cell.length_b   1.000
_cell.length_c   1.000
_cell.angle_alpha   90.00
_cell.angle_beta   90.00
_cell.angle_gamma   90.00
#
_symmetry.space_group_name_H-M   'P 1'
#
loop_
_entity.id
_entity.type
_entity.pdbx_description
1 polymer ?
#
loop_
_entity_poly.entity_id
_entity_poly.type
_entity_poly.pdbx_seq_one_letter_code
_entity_poly.pdbx_strand_id
1 'polypeptide(L)'
;TILVAPHKPILIHLEYLSAEPWVADFHGKASPNTHGLQKYFFFPGFQANTGGLLLDPIPKHDQEHCPKSLKVIWEQSRPHSKKISIFSYPGAPIKEWLANLNQLQESFDIFLAFGNAQLLNLQHHQWLNLNLISMPFIPQDDYDWLLAHCDFNIVRGEDSFIRAQLAGKPFIWNIYPQDDGAHHTKLKAFLDLYLEGVTPQLQDLITEAMEWQSGQDWWNNLPAWTEHAKHWQSALIDRQSDGGLVGRLVKFVS
;
A
#
# COMPACT_ATOMS: atom_id res chain seq x y z
N THR A 1 14.86 -34.13 -22.58
CA THR A 1 16.07 -33.33 -22.91
C THR A 1 16.49 -32.58 -21.68
N ILE A 2 17.67 -32.87 -21.14
CA ILE A 2 18.22 -32.11 -20.01
C ILE A 2 18.71 -30.78 -20.59
N LEU A 3 18.10 -29.67 -20.19
CA LEU A 3 18.58 -28.33 -20.51
C LEU A 3 19.88 -28.11 -19.74
N VAL A 4 21.02 -28.20 -20.43
CA VAL A 4 22.33 -27.85 -19.88
C VAL A 4 22.54 -26.36 -20.09
N ALA A 5 22.45 -25.59 -19.00
CA ALA A 5 22.80 -24.17 -19.03
C ALA A 5 24.33 -23.99 -19.07
N PRO A 6 24.86 -23.06 -19.87
CA PRO A 6 26.31 -22.81 -19.99
C PRO A 6 26.93 -22.24 -18.71
N HIS A 7 26.10 -21.71 -17.79
CA HIS A 7 26.52 -21.16 -16.51
C HIS A 7 25.66 -21.77 -15.38
N LYS A 8 26.26 -21.92 -14.19
CA LYS A 8 25.51 -22.32 -12.99
C LYS A 8 24.48 -21.22 -12.67
N PRO A 9 23.20 -21.56 -12.44
CA PRO A 9 22.19 -20.57 -12.10
C PRO A 9 22.45 -20.00 -10.70
N ILE A 10 22.10 -18.74 -10.50
CA ILE A 10 21.99 -18.12 -9.18
C ILE A 10 20.57 -18.42 -8.66
N LEU A 11 20.47 -19.06 -7.50
CA LEU A 11 19.18 -19.35 -6.87
C LEU A 11 18.86 -18.25 -5.86
N ILE A 12 17.76 -17.54 -6.09
CA ILE A 12 17.31 -16.45 -5.22
C ILE A 12 15.99 -16.85 -4.58
N HIS A 13 15.91 -16.71 -3.26
CA HIS A 13 14.65 -16.70 -2.53
C HIS A 13 14.20 -15.25 -2.39
N LEU A 14 13.24 -14.83 -3.21
CA LEU A 14 12.62 -13.53 -3.01
C LEU A 14 11.62 -13.66 -1.87
N GLU A 15 11.93 -13.03 -0.75
CA GLU A 15 11.08 -13.03 0.44
C GLU A 15 10.01 -11.94 0.34
N TYR A 16 9.04 -12.00 1.25
CA TYR A 16 8.03 -10.96 1.41
C TYR A 16 8.65 -9.64 1.86
N LEU A 17 7.99 -8.53 1.50
CA LEU A 17 8.38 -7.20 1.97
C LEU A 17 8.33 -7.13 3.50
N SER A 18 9.36 -6.57 4.14
CA SER A 18 9.29 -6.22 5.56
C SER A 18 10.00 -4.90 5.87
N ALA A 19 9.51 -4.26 6.92
CA ALA A 19 10.13 -3.10 7.57
C ALA A 19 10.88 -3.49 8.85
N GLU A 20 10.84 -4.78 9.24
CA GLU A 20 11.46 -5.24 10.47
C GLU A 20 13.00 -5.19 10.38
N PRO A 21 13.70 -4.66 11.41
CA PRO A 21 15.15 -4.45 11.33
C PRO A 21 15.98 -5.70 11.04
N TRP A 22 15.50 -6.88 11.45
CA TRP A 22 16.25 -8.13 11.29
C TRP A 22 16.42 -8.53 9.81
N VAL A 23 15.53 -8.11 8.90
CA VAL A 23 15.64 -8.51 7.48
C VAL A 23 16.92 -8.02 6.82
N ALA A 24 17.45 -6.88 7.29
CA ALA A 24 18.73 -6.34 6.88
C ALA A 24 19.90 -7.28 7.22
N ASP A 25 19.83 -7.98 8.35
CA ASP A 25 20.88 -8.91 8.78
C ASP A 25 20.87 -10.22 7.99
N PHE A 26 19.79 -10.52 7.28
CA PHE A 26 19.64 -11.77 6.50
C PHE A 26 19.59 -11.56 4.98
N HIS A 27 19.41 -10.33 4.52
CA HIS A 27 19.49 -9.98 3.11
C HIS A 27 20.85 -10.34 2.50
N GLY A 28 20.82 -11.02 1.35
CA GLY A 28 22.00 -11.48 0.62
C GLY A 28 22.71 -12.70 1.21
N LYS A 29 22.25 -13.26 2.34
CA LYS A 29 22.91 -14.44 2.95
C LYS A 29 22.69 -15.69 2.11
N ALA A 30 23.78 -16.45 1.94
CA ALA A 30 23.77 -17.75 1.28
C ALA A 30 23.33 -18.86 2.24
N SER A 31 22.55 -19.80 1.72
CA SER A 31 22.20 -21.06 2.35
C SER A 31 22.63 -22.21 1.44
N PRO A 32 23.49 -23.13 1.92
CA PRO A 32 23.88 -24.31 1.14
C PRO A 32 22.66 -25.18 0.84
N ASN A 33 22.49 -25.62 -0.41
CA ASN A 33 21.49 -26.62 -0.75
C ASN A 33 22.12 -28.02 -0.94
N THR A 34 21.27 -29.05 -0.93
CA THR A 34 21.64 -30.46 -1.07
C THR A 34 22.30 -30.83 -2.40
N HIS A 35 22.29 -29.92 -3.39
CA HIS A 35 22.78 -30.15 -4.75
C HIS A 35 24.04 -29.32 -5.08
N GLY A 36 24.67 -28.70 -4.07
CA GLY A 36 25.91 -27.93 -4.23
C GLY A 36 25.72 -26.55 -4.89
N LEU A 37 24.48 -26.06 -5.00
CA LEU A 37 24.18 -24.67 -5.36
C LEU A 37 23.90 -23.87 -4.09
N GLN A 38 24.28 -22.60 -4.08
CA GLN A 38 23.93 -21.68 -3.01
C GLN A 38 22.58 -21.03 -3.32
N LYS A 39 21.66 -21.04 -2.36
CA LYS A 39 20.41 -20.29 -2.39
C LYS A 39 20.59 -19.01 -1.57
N TYR A 40 20.31 -17.85 -2.15
CA TYR A 40 20.46 -16.57 -1.46
C TYR A 40 19.11 -16.03 -1.04
N PHE A 41 18.99 -15.56 0.20
CA PHE A 41 17.79 -14.88 0.66
C PHE A 41 17.82 -13.41 0.26
N PHE A 42 16.76 -12.95 -0.40
CA PHE A 42 16.64 -11.59 -0.89
C PHE A 42 15.37 -10.97 -0.33
N PHE A 43 15.52 -10.20 0.76
CA PHE A 43 14.42 -9.52 1.44
C PHE A 43 14.20 -8.10 0.88
N PRO A 44 13.05 -7.81 0.23
CA PRO A 44 12.63 -6.44 -0.03
C PRO A 44 12.40 -5.68 1.27
N GLY A 45 12.73 -4.39 1.30
CA GLY A 45 12.56 -3.58 2.51
C GLY A 45 12.93 -2.11 2.31
N PHE A 46 12.61 -1.31 3.33
CA PHE A 46 12.72 0.15 3.29
C PHE A 46 14.13 0.68 3.57
N GLN A 47 14.99 -0.15 4.17
CA GLN A 47 16.33 0.25 4.62
C GLN A 47 17.38 0.14 3.50
N ALA A 48 18.52 0.78 3.67
CA ALA A 48 19.57 0.82 2.65
C ALA A 48 20.25 -0.55 2.43
N ASN A 49 20.31 -1.39 3.45
CA ASN A 49 20.95 -2.71 3.46
C ASN A 49 19.98 -3.87 3.21
N THR A 50 18.75 -3.59 2.78
CA THR A 50 17.80 -4.59 2.29
C THR A 50 17.76 -4.58 0.76
N GLY A 51 16.96 -5.48 0.20
CA GLY A 51 16.74 -5.64 -1.22
C GLY A 51 16.04 -4.49 -1.92
N GLY A 52 15.61 -3.44 -1.21
CA GLY A 52 14.91 -2.30 -1.79
C GLY A 52 13.44 -2.59 -2.10
N LEU A 53 12.80 -1.65 -2.80
CA LEU A 53 11.36 -1.68 -3.11
C LEU A 53 11.11 -1.67 -4.62
N LEU A 54 10.01 -2.28 -5.06
CA LEU A 54 9.59 -2.20 -6.45
C LEU A 54 8.98 -0.82 -6.72
N LEU A 55 9.74 0.04 -7.38
CA LEU A 55 9.38 1.42 -7.67
C LEU A 55 8.98 1.65 -9.12
N ASP A 56 8.23 0.72 -9.72
CA ASP A 56 7.73 0.93 -11.07
C ASP A 56 7.07 2.31 -11.15
N PRO A 57 7.54 3.18 -12.07
CA PRO A 57 7.23 4.59 -12.02
C PRO A 57 5.72 4.76 -12.05
N ILE A 58 5.18 5.44 -11.03
CA ILE A 58 3.79 5.86 -11.13
C ILE A 58 3.71 6.81 -12.32
N PRO A 59 2.83 6.56 -13.30
CA PRO A 59 2.65 7.45 -14.44
C PRO A 59 2.50 8.88 -13.92
N LYS A 60 3.34 9.81 -14.40
CA LYS A 60 3.20 11.22 -14.03
C LYS A 60 1.75 11.60 -14.29
N HIS A 61 1.03 11.90 -13.22
CA HIS A 61 -0.41 12.14 -13.28
C HIS A 61 -0.66 13.39 -14.10
N ASP A 62 -0.90 13.19 -15.39
CA ASP A 62 -1.60 14.18 -16.15
C ASP A 62 -3.03 14.21 -15.59
N GLN A 63 -3.34 15.27 -14.84
CA GLN A 63 -4.67 15.49 -14.27
C GLN A 63 -5.75 15.52 -15.36
N GLU A 64 -5.36 15.64 -16.63
CA GLU A 64 -6.28 15.82 -17.75
C GLU A 64 -6.85 14.50 -18.32
N HIS A 65 -6.30 13.32 -18.02
CA HIS A 65 -6.79 12.06 -18.63
C HIS A 65 -7.11 10.95 -17.64
N CYS A 66 -8.41 10.72 -17.41
CA CYS A 66 -8.92 9.53 -16.76
C CYS A 66 -8.76 8.28 -17.67
N PRO A 67 -8.21 7.17 -17.18
CA PRO A 67 -8.07 5.94 -17.96
C PRO A 67 -9.39 5.40 -18.50
N LYS A 68 -9.35 4.75 -19.67
CA LYS A 68 -10.56 4.21 -20.32
C LYS A 68 -11.31 3.20 -19.44
N SER A 69 -10.57 2.39 -18.67
CA SER A 69 -11.13 1.40 -17.74
C SER A 69 -11.91 2.03 -16.58
N LEU A 70 -11.53 3.26 -16.20
CA LEU A 70 -12.11 3.99 -15.06
C LEU A 70 -13.10 5.07 -15.47
N LYS A 71 -13.07 5.55 -16.72
CA LYS A 71 -13.88 6.69 -17.17
C LYS A 71 -15.35 6.62 -16.78
N VAL A 72 -16.04 5.54 -17.13
CA VAL A 72 -17.48 5.34 -16.81
C VAL A 72 -17.73 5.24 -15.30
N ILE A 73 -16.76 4.73 -14.55
CA ILE A 73 -16.84 4.63 -13.10
C ILE A 73 -16.61 5.99 -12.45
N TRP A 74 -15.60 6.74 -12.91
CA TRP A 74 -15.23 8.05 -12.40
C TRP A 74 -16.33 9.10 -12.65
N GLU A 75 -17.04 9.01 -13.77
CA GLU A 75 -18.18 9.87 -14.11
C GLU A 75 -19.37 9.69 -13.14
N GLN A 76 -19.42 8.62 -12.34
CA GLN A 76 -20.41 8.44 -11.27
C GLN A 76 -20.06 9.24 -10.00
N SER A 77 -18.84 9.77 -9.91
CA SER A 77 -18.44 10.62 -8.79
C SER A 77 -19.10 11.99 -8.87
N ARG A 78 -19.45 12.53 -7.71
CA ARG A 78 -20.11 13.81 -7.54
C ARG A 78 -19.07 14.94 -7.56
N PRO A 79 -19.43 16.12 -8.09
CA PRO A 79 -18.61 17.32 -7.92
C PRO A 79 -18.38 17.62 -6.44
N HIS A 80 -17.17 18.09 -6.10
CA HIS A 80 -16.76 18.48 -4.74
C HIS A 80 -16.80 17.39 -3.66
N SER A 81 -17.15 16.14 -4.01
CA SER A 81 -17.03 15.02 -3.07
C SER A 81 -15.58 14.70 -2.75
N LYS A 82 -15.36 14.23 -1.53
CA LYS A 82 -14.13 13.58 -1.11
C LYS A 82 -14.10 12.16 -1.66
N LYS A 83 -12.96 11.77 -2.23
CA LYS A 83 -12.82 10.51 -2.98
C LYS A 83 -11.98 9.54 -2.19
N ILE A 84 -12.49 8.35 -1.96
CA ILE A 84 -11.82 7.31 -1.17
C ILE A 84 -11.79 6.03 -1.99
N SER A 85 -10.63 5.39 -2.13
CA SER A 85 -10.56 4.03 -2.66
C SER A 85 -10.50 3.00 -1.53
N ILE A 86 -11.18 1.85 -1.70
CA ILE A 86 -11.16 0.76 -0.73
C ILE A 86 -10.83 -0.56 -1.43
N PHE A 87 -9.68 -1.12 -1.04
CA PHE A 87 -9.23 -2.46 -1.35
C PHE A 87 -8.76 -3.16 -0.07
N SER A 88 -9.67 -3.92 0.55
CA SER A 88 -9.47 -4.55 1.86
C SER A 88 -9.69 -6.06 1.83
N TYR A 89 -9.20 -6.77 2.84
CA TYR A 89 -9.55 -8.16 3.14
C TYR A 89 -10.95 -8.25 3.80
N PRO A 90 -11.54 -9.45 3.87
CA PRO A 90 -12.68 -9.70 4.74
C PRO A 90 -12.28 -9.45 6.21
N GLY A 91 -13.25 -9.08 7.05
CA GLY A 91 -13.02 -8.91 8.49
C GLY A 91 -12.46 -7.53 8.91
N ALA A 92 -11.99 -6.70 7.98
CA ALA A 92 -11.69 -5.30 8.29
C ALA A 92 -12.99 -4.56 8.68
N PRO A 93 -12.98 -3.66 9.68
CA PRO A 93 -14.17 -2.98 10.20
C PRO A 93 -14.64 -1.84 9.29
N ILE A 94 -14.59 -2.03 7.96
CA ILE A 94 -14.92 -1.01 6.95
C ILE A 94 -16.34 -0.50 7.11
N LYS A 95 -17.29 -1.37 7.49
CA LYS A 95 -18.68 -0.95 7.64
C LYS A 95 -18.86 0.06 8.78
N GLU A 96 -18.23 -0.18 9.92
CA GLU A 96 -18.25 0.73 11.08
C GLU A 96 -17.47 2.01 10.76
N TRP A 97 -16.34 1.87 10.07
CA TRP A 97 -15.54 2.99 9.59
C TRP A 97 -16.34 3.89 8.64
N LEU A 98 -17.08 3.33 7.68
CA LEU A 98 -17.99 4.07 6.80
C LEU A 98 -19.14 4.72 7.58
N ALA A 99 -19.66 4.06 8.62
CA ALA A 99 -20.70 4.64 9.47
C ALA A 99 -20.21 5.88 10.22
N ASN A 100 -18.95 5.90 10.68
CA ASN A 100 -18.33 7.09 11.27
C ASN A 100 -18.14 8.18 10.22
N LEU A 101 -17.66 7.83 9.02
CA LEU A 101 -17.48 8.77 7.92
C LEU A 101 -18.81 9.43 7.50
N ASN A 102 -19.90 8.66 7.49
CA ASN A 102 -21.24 9.14 7.15
C ASN A 102 -21.81 10.16 8.15
N GLN A 103 -21.24 10.27 9.36
CA GLN A 103 -21.64 11.28 10.36
C GLN A 103 -20.98 12.64 10.12
N LEU A 104 -19.93 12.70 9.30
CA LEU A 104 -19.25 13.95 8.96
C LEU A 104 -20.13 14.81 8.03
N GLN A 105 -19.96 16.13 8.11
CA GLN A 105 -20.70 17.11 7.28
C GLN A 105 -20.03 17.30 5.91
N GLU A 106 -19.66 16.20 5.26
CA GLU A 106 -18.97 16.15 3.98
C GLU A 106 -19.59 15.08 3.08
N SER A 107 -19.49 15.22 1.76
CA SER A 107 -19.93 14.19 0.80
C SER A 107 -18.77 13.31 0.36
N PHE A 108 -18.96 11.99 0.37
CA PHE A 108 -17.89 11.03 0.04
C PHE A 108 -18.29 10.10 -1.09
N ASP A 109 -17.43 9.95 -2.09
CA ASP A 109 -17.54 8.90 -3.10
C ASP A 109 -16.52 7.81 -2.81
N ILE A 110 -17.03 6.61 -2.59
CA ILE A 110 -16.26 5.45 -2.15
C ILE A 110 -16.11 4.49 -3.32
N PHE A 111 -14.92 4.44 -3.89
CA PHE A 111 -14.55 3.52 -4.95
C PHE A 111 -14.17 2.17 -4.36
N LEU A 112 -15.06 1.19 -4.49
CA LEU A 112 -14.87 -0.16 -3.98
C LEU A 112 -14.19 -1.02 -5.04
N ALA A 113 -13.01 -1.55 -4.74
CA ALA A 113 -12.33 -2.50 -5.60
C ALA A 113 -13.20 -3.75 -5.86
N PHE A 114 -12.88 -4.48 -6.93
CA PHE A 114 -13.66 -5.62 -7.38
C PHE A 114 -13.96 -6.62 -6.25
N GLY A 115 -15.25 -6.89 -6.03
CA GLY A 115 -15.73 -7.82 -5.00
C GLY A 115 -15.87 -7.23 -3.59
N ASN A 116 -15.30 -6.06 -3.27
CA ASN A 116 -15.36 -5.49 -1.92
C ASN A 116 -16.78 -5.11 -1.48
N ALA A 117 -17.66 -4.70 -2.40
CA ALA A 117 -19.06 -4.39 -2.07
C ALA A 117 -19.82 -5.61 -1.54
N GLN A 118 -19.64 -6.78 -2.18
CA GLN A 118 -20.21 -8.04 -1.75
C GLN A 118 -19.53 -8.53 -0.46
N LEU A 119 -18.20 -8.50 -0.44
CA LEU A 119 -17.38 -8.99 0.67
C LEU A 119 -17.72 -8.31 2.01
N LEU A 120 -18.01 -7.00 1.95
CA LEU A 120 -18.29 -6.17 3.12
C LEU A 120 -19.80 -6.05 3.40
N ASN A 121 -20.65 -6.70 2.62
CA ASN A 121 -22.12 -6.68 2.75
C ASN A 121 -22.71 -5.24 2.84
N LEU A 122 -22.25 -4.35 1.96
CA LEU A 122 -22.64 -2.93 2.00
C LEU A 122 -23.95 -2.62 1.25
N GLN A 123 -24.51 -3.59 0.52
CA GLN A 123 -25.61 -3.40 -0.44
C GLN A 123 -26.94 -2.97 0.18
N HIS A 124 -27.16 -3.26 1.47
CA HIS A 124 -28.43 -3.04 2.15
C HIS A 124 -28.45 -1.81 3.08
N HIS A 125 -27.38 -1.02 3.09
CA HIS A 125 -27.27 0.15 3.97
C HIS A 125 -27.65 1.42 3.23
N GLN A 126 -28.50 2.23 3.85
CA GLN A 126 -28.78 3.58 3.38
C GLN A 126 -27.74 4.54 3.96
N TRP A 127 -26.98 5.17 3.08
CA TRP A 127 -25.99 6.18 3.43
C TRP A 127 -26.50 7.55 2.99
N LEU A 128 -26.36 8.56 3.84
CA LEU A 128 -26.81 9.92 3.54
C LEU A 128 -25.75 10.68 2.75
N ASN A 129 -24.50 10.54 3.18
CA ASN A 129 -23.37 11.32 2.66
C ASN A 129 -22.45 10.50 1.76
N LEU A 130 -22.61 9.17 1.74
CA LEU A 130 -21.76 8.26 0.98
C LEU A 130 -22.43 7.81 -0.33
N ASN A 131 -21.68 7.86 -1.42
CA ASN A 131 -22.00 7.22 -2.69
C ASN A 131 -21.02 6.05 -2.89
N LEU A 132 -21.53 4.82 -2.90
CA LEU A 132 -20.71 3.62 -3.05
C LEU A 132 -20.64 3.22 -4.52
N ILE A 133 -19.44 3.23 -5.10
CA ILE A 133 -19.20 2.99 -6.51
C ILE A 133 -18.35 1.72 -6.65
N SER A 134 -18.97 0.63 -7.12
CA SER A 134 -18.26 -0.64 -7.31
C SER A 134 -17.49 -0.66 -8.63
N MET A 135 -16.21 -1.03 -8.57
CA MET A 135 -15.33 -1.10 -9.74
C MET A 135 -15.18 -2.54 -10.25
N PRO A 136 -14.97 -2.74 -11.56
CA PRO A 136 -14.47 -4.00 -12.09
C PRO A 136 -13.00 -4.21 -11.67
N PHE A 137 -12.44 -5.38 -11.99
CA PHE A 137 -11.00 -5.54 -11.94
C PHE A 137 -10.35 -4.67 -13.03
N ILE A 138 -9.33 -3.88 -12.67
CA ILE A 138 -8.67 -2.93 -13.56
C ILE A 138 -7.16 -3.22 -13.65
N PRO A 139 -6.48 -2.79 -14.72
CA PRO A 139 -5.02 -2.82 -14.80
C PRO A 139 -4.34 -2.07 -13.65
N GLN A 140 -3.12 -2.48 -13.30
CA GLN A 140 -2.36 -1.88 -12.20
C GLN A 140 -2.07 -0.39 -12.42
N ASP A 141 -1.65 0.02 -13.62
CA ASP A 141 -1.40 1.44 -13.94
C ASP A 141 -2.66 2.31 -13.76
N ASP A 142 -3.84 1.75 -14.06
CA ASP A 142 -5.11 2.44 -13.88
C ASP A 142 -5.50 2.51 -12.39
N TYR A 143 -5.13 1.49 -11.60
CA TYR A 143 -5.28 1.53 -10.14
C TYR A 143 -4.35 2.57 -9.50
N ASP A 144 -3.10 2.69 -9.98
CA ASP A 144 -2.18 3.75 -9.53
C ASP A 144 -2.75 5.15 -9.84
N TRP A 145 -3.38 5.32 -11.00
CA TRP A 145 -4.11 6.55 -11.33
C TRP A 145 -5.22 6.82 -10.30
N LEU A 146 -6.02 5.81 -9.95
CA LEU A 146 -7.08 5.95 -8.95
C LEU A 146 -6.51 6.37 -7.58
N LEU A 147 -5.45 5.71 -7.11
CA LEU A 147 -4.83 5.99 -5.81
C LEU A 147 -4.40 7.46 -5.70
N ALA A 148 -3.84 8.01 -6.78
CA ALA A 148 -3.38 9.39 -6.81
C ALA A 148 -4.50 10.45 -6.95
N HIS A 149 -5.66 10.05 -7.49
CA HIS A 149 -6.82 10.93 -7.65
C HIS A 149 -7.82 10.85 -6.50
N CYS A 150 -7.65 9.89 -5.59
CA CYS A 150 -8.35 9.85 -4.31
C CYS A 150 -7.70 10.79 -3.27
N ASP A 151 -8.50 11.23 -2.30
CA ASP A 151 -8.07 11.96 -1.12
C ASP A 151 -7.52 11.02 -0.03
N PHE A 152 -8.03 9.79 0.00
CA PHE A 152 -7.64 8.76 0.97
C PHE A 152 -7.74 7.36 0.35
N ASN A 153 -6.87 6.44 0.77
CA ASN A 153 -6.85 5.08 0.21
C ASN A 153 -6.83 4.01 1.31
N ILE A 154 -7.68 3.00 1.25
CA ILE A 154 -7.54 1.78 2.04
C ILE A 154 -6.97 0.73 1.09
N VAL A 155 -5.80 0.21 1.43
CA VAL A 155 -5.06 -0.77 0.61
C VAL A 155 -4.72 -2.01 1.43
N ARG A 156 -4.28 -3.09 0.78
CA ARG A 156 -4.00 -4.37 1.44
C ARG A 156 -2.79 -5.09 0.82
N GLY A 157 -2.34 -6.15 1.47
CA GLY A 157 -1.22 -6.95 0.96
C GLY A 157 0.07 -6.13 0.84
N GLU A 158 0.92 -6.43 -0.14
CA GLU A 158 2.24 -5.78 -0.27
C GLU A 158 2.30 -4.81 -1.45
N ASP A 159 1.81 -5.22 -2.62
CA ASP A 159 1.90 -4.41 -3.83
C ASP A 159 1.10 -3.10 -3.69
N SER A 160 -0.22 -3.18 -3.45
CA SER A 160 -1.04 -1.96 -3.28
C SER A 160 -0.63 -1.10 -2.09
N PHE A 161 0.05 -1.68 -1.09
CA PHE A 161 0.65 -0.96 0.02
C PHE A 161 1.85 -0.10 -0.42
N ILE A 162 2.74 -0.61 -1.28
CA ILE A 162 3.80 0.20 -1.89
C ILE A 162 3.20 1.23 -2.85
N ARG A 163 2.21 0.85 -3.68
CA ARG A 163 1.57 1.77 -4.63
C ARG A 163 0.91 2.96 -3.92
N ALA A 164 0.24 2.76 -2.79
CA ALA A 164 -0.37 3.83 -2.00
C ALA A 164 0.65 4.83 -1.45
N GLN A 165 1.80 4.34 -0.97
CA GLN A 165 2.89 5.21 -0.50
C GLN A 165 3.47 6.03 -1.64
N LEU A 166 3.64 5.39 -2.81
CA LEU A 166 4.11 6.07 -4.00
C LEU A 166 3.10 7.07 -4.55
N ALA A 167 1.80 6.94 -4.26
CA ALA A 167 0.80 7.94 -4.64
C ALA A 167 0.89 9.24 -3.81
N GLY A 168 1.61 9.23 -2.68
CA GLY A 168 1.77 10.42 -1.82
C GLY A 168 0.46 10.88 -1.17
N LYS A 169 -0.50 9.96 -0.98
CA LYS A 169 -1.79 10.21 -0.34
C LYS A 169 -1.88 9.51 1.02
N PRO A 170 -2.63 10.05 1.99
CA PRO A 170 -2.99 9.34 3.20
C PRO A 170 -3.64 7.98 2.89
N PHE A 171 -3.32 6.99 3.71
CA PHE A 171 -3.83 5.64 3.50
C PHE A 171 -3.93 4.83 4.79
N ILE A 172 -4.78 3.80 4.80
CA ILE A 172 -4.73 2.72 5.80
C ILE A 172 -4.25 1.45 5.12
N TRP A 173 -3.31 0.76 5.76
CA TRP A 173 -2.88 -0.56 5.36
C TRP A 173 -3.68 -1.65 6.09
N ASN A 174 -4.63 -2.26 5.38
CA ASN A 174 -5.25 -3.49 5.83
C ASN A 174 -4.29 -4.68 5.63
N ILE A 175 -3.31 -4.79 6.52
CA ILE A 175 -2.38 -5.91 6.54
C ILE A 175 -3.13 -7.23 6.74
N TYR A 176 -2.66 -8.31 6.10
CA TYR A 176 -3.31 -9.61 6.21
C TYR A 176 -3.19 -10.13 7.64
N PRO A 177 -4.31 -10.46 8.32
CA PRO A 177 -4.26 -11.04 9.66
C PRO A 177 -3.47 -12.34 9.64
N GLN A 178 -2.66 -12.54 10.68
CA GLN A 178 -1.94 -13.79 10.94
C GLN A 178 -2.43 -14.34 12.28
N ASP A 179 -2.69 -15.65 12.34
CA ASP A 179 -3.24 -16.32 13.52
C ASP A 179 -2.35 -16.19 14.76
N ASP A 180 -1.04 -15.98 14.57
CA ASP A 180 -0.04 -15.77 15.62
C ASP A 180 0.17 -14.30 16.01
N GLY A 181 -0.57 -13.36 15.39
CA GLY A 181 -0.43 -11.93 15.64
C GLY A 181 0.79 -11.26 14.97
N ALA A 182 1.58 -11.97 14.15
CA ALA A 182 2.80 -11.43 13.53
C ALA A 182 2.56 -10.16 12.69
N HIS A 183 1.36 -10.00 12.15
CA HIS A 183 0.93 -8.82 11.42
C HIS A 183 1.01 -7.53 12.23
N HIS A 184 0.79 -7.56 13.56
CA HIS A 184 0.97 -6.37 14.41
C HIS A 184 2.44 -5.95 14.48
N THR A 185 3.36 -6.90 14.59
CA THR A 185 4.80 -6.63 14.60
C THR A 185 5.25 -6.01 13.27
N LYS A 186 4.74 -6.55 12.15
CA LYS A 186 5.04 -6.04 10.81
C LYS A 186 4.46 -4.63 10.58
N LEU A 187 3.24 -4.37 11.05
CA LEU A 187 2.64 -3.04 11.01
C LEU A 187 3.45 -2.04 11.86
N LYS A 188 3.78 -2.41 13.10
CA LYS A 188 4.57 -1.55 14.00
C LYS A 188 5.93 -1.22 13.40
N ALA A 189 6.65 -2.20 12.86
CA ALA A 189 7.95 -1.97 12.24
C ALA A 189 7.86 -0.98 11.07
N PHE A 190 6.77 -1.03 10.29
CA PHE A 190 6.53 -0.02 9.27
C PHE A 190 6.24 1.35 9.86
N LEU A 191 5.36 1.45 10.87
CA LEU A 191 5.01 2.71 11.50
C LEU A 191 6.21 3.40 12.16
N ASP A 192 7.11 2.63 12.79
CA ASP A 192 8.35 3.15 13.37
C ASP A 192 9.21 3.89 12.32
N LEU A 193 9.21 3.42 11.06
CA LEU A 193 9.91 4.07 9.94
C LEU A 193 9.08 5.20 9.30
N TYR A 194 7.79 4.94 9.05
CA TYR A 194 6.89 5.86 8.37
C TYR A 194 6.73 7.16 9.16
N LEU A 195 6.65 7.06 10.48
CA LEU A 195 6.37 8.17 11.38
C LEU A 195 7.62 8.84 11.98
N GLU A 196 8.82 8.48 11.51
CA GLU A 196 10.07 9.07 11.98
C GLU A 196 10.07 10.60 11.80
N GLY A 197 10.31 11.34 12.88
CA GLY A 197 10.35 12.81 12.88
C GLY A 197 8.98 13.51 12.81
N VAL A 198 7.87 12.76 12.88
CA VAL A 198 6.51 13.30 12.93
C VAL A 198 6.17 13.76 14.36
N THR A 199 5.29 14.77 14.51
CA THR A 199 4.85 15.23 15.83
C THR A 199 4.08 14.14 16.57
N PRO A 200 4.22 13.99 17.91
CA PRO A 200 3.55 12.92 18.66
C PRO A 200 2.03 12.87 18.41
N GLN A 201 1.38 14.02 18.31
CA GLN A 201 -0.06 14.10 18.06
C GLN A 201 -0.47 13.49 16.71
N LEU A 202 0.33 13.71 15.65
CA LEU A 202 0.04 13.13 14.34
C LEU A 202 0.47 11.65 14.28
N GLN A 203 1.49 11.26 15.04
CA GLN A 203 1.88 9.84 15.18
C GLN A 203 0.76 9.01 15.80
N ASP A 204 0.21 9.46 16.93
CA ASP A 204 -0.89 8.77 17.63
C ASP A 204 -2.10 8.65 16.70
N LEU A 205 -2.48 9.74 16.04
CA LEU A 205 -3.60 9.79 15.11
C LEU A 205 -3.45 8.82 13.93
N ILE A 206 -2.28 8.79 13.29
CA ILE A 206 -2.03 7.87 12.16
C ILE A 206 -1.98 6.42 12.65
N THR A 207 -1.36 6.17 13.81
CA THR A 207 -1.27 4.82 14.40
C THR A 207 -2.66 4.27 14.72
N GLU A 208 -3.49 5.05 15.42
CA GLU A 208 -4.87 4.70 15.73
C GLU A 208 -5.68 4.42 14.45
N ALA A 209 -5.52 5.24 13.41
CA ALA A 209 -6.19 5.03 12.13
C ALA A 209 -5.74 3.72 11.45
N MET A 210 -4.44 3.43 11.43
CA MET A 210 -3.85 2.20 10.87
C MET A 210 -4.28 0.94 11.61
N GLU A 211 -4.57 1.07 12.90
CA GLU A 211 -5.08 -0.01 13.77
C GLU A 211 -6.60 -0.10 13.80
N TRP A 212 -7.31 0.67 12.97
CA TRP A 212 -8.78 0.70 12.90
C TRP A 212 -9.48 1.18 14.18
N GLN A 213 -8.79 1.93 15.02
CA GLN A 213 -9.39 2.52 16.20
C GLN A 213 -10.35 3.65 15.84
N SER A 214 -11.29 3.96 16.73
CA SER A 214 -12.32 4.98 16.54
C SER A 214 -11.76 6.39 16.75
N GLY A 215 -10.81 6.83 15.93
CA GLY A 215 -10.33 8.20 15.92
C GLY A 215 -11.22 9.07 15.04
N GLN A 216 -12.36 9.57 15.53
CA GLN A 216 -13.22 10.46 14.71
C GLN A 216 -12.48 11.71 14.18
N ASP A 217 -11.33 12.05 14.78
CA ASP A 217 -10.53 13.21 14.43
C ASP A 217 -9.52 13.01 13.29
N TRP A 218 -9.29 11.78 12.80
CA TRP A 218 -8.27 11.58 11.75
C TRP A 218 -8.64 12.29 10.45
N TRP A 219 -9.93 12.33 10.09
CA TRP A 219 -10.40 13.01 8.88
C TRP A 219 -10.16 14.53 8.94
N ASN A 220 -10.40 15.14 10.11
CA ASN A 220 -10.17 16.58 10.31
C ASN A 220 -8.67 16.95 10.20
N ASN A 221 -7.79 15.98 10.46
CA ASN A 221 -6.33 16.12 10.34
C ASN A 221 -5.77 15.57 9.02
N LEU A 222 -6.63 15.23 8.06
CA LEU A 222 -6.23 14.75 6.74
C LEU A 222 -5.25 15.70 6.03
N PRO A 223 -5.34 17.04 6.13
CA PRO A 223 -4.32 17.92 5.55
C PRO A 223 -2.91 17.70 6.11
N ALA A 224 -2.77 17.53 7.43
CA ALA A 224 -1.48 17.27 8.07
C ALA A 224 -0.91 15.90 7.65
N TRP A 225 -1.77 14.88 7.61
CA TRP A 225 -1.38 13.56 7.10
C TRP A 225 -1.02 13.62 5.60
N THR A 226 -1.72 14.43 4.81
CA THR A 226 -1.41 14.59 3.37
C THR A 226 -0.01 15.17 3.16
N GLU A 227 0.36 16.20 3.93
CA GLU A 227 1.72 16.74 3.87
C GLU A 227 2.76 15.71 4.33
N HIS A 228 2.47 14.96 5.39
CA HIS A 228 3.33 13.86 5.80
C HIS A 228 3.50 12.79 4.70
N ALA A 229 2.42 12.37 4.04
CA ALA A 229 2.45 11.36 2.98
C ALA A 229 3.30 11.80 1.77
N LYS A 230 3.25 13.09 1.39
CA LYS A 230 4.10 13.65 0.33
C LYS A 230 5.58 13.69 0.73
N HIS A 231 5.87 14.08 1.97
CA HIS A 231 7.24 14.05 2.48
C HIS A 231 7.79 12.63 2.52
N TRP A 232 7.00 11.66 3.00
CA TRP A 232 7.36 10.25 2.99
C TRP A 232 7.61 9.75 1.56
N GLN A 233 6.70 9.99 0.62
CA GLN A 233 6.85 9.60 -0.78
C GLN A 233 8.16 10.14 -1.38
N SER A 234 8.46 11.41 -1.14
CA SER A 234 9.68 12.04 -1.63
C SER A 234 10.92 11.36 -1.06
N ALA A 235 10.96 11.16 0.27
CA ALA A 235 12.06 10.48 0.93
C ALA A 235 12.20 9.00 0.49
N LEU A 236 11.08 8.31 0.26
CA LEU A 236 11.04 6.92 -0.20
C LEU A 236 11.67 6.78 -1.58
N ILE A 237 11.31 7.67 -2.51
CA ILE A 237 11.89 7.69 -3.87
C ILE A 237 13.39 7.99 -3.80
N ASP A 238 13.79 8.98 -3.00
CA ASP A 238 15.20 9.38 -2.86
C ASP A 238 16.08 8.25 -2.31
N ARG A 239 15.58 7.54 -1.28
CA ARG A 239 16.25 6.37 -0.65
C ARG A 239 16.42 5.17 -1.58
N GLN A 240 15.73 5.16 -2.72
CA GLN A 240 15.72 4.08 -3.70
C GLN A 240 16.22 4.56 -5.08
N SER A 241 16.92 5.71 -5.10
CA SER A 241 17.54 6.29 -6.31
C SER A 241 18.59 5.38 -6.96
N ASP A 242 19.02 4.32 -6.28
CA ASP A 242 19.86 3.24 -6.80
C ASP A 242 19.09 2.22 -7.67
N GLY A 243 17.82 2.48 -7.96
CA GLY A 243 16.95 1.63 -8.78
C GLY A 243 16.11 0.64 -7.97
N GLY A 244 16.07 0.79 -6.65
CA GLY A 244 15.27 -0.02 -5.74
C GLY A 244 15.48 -1.52 -5.92
N LEU A 245 14.39 -2.29 -5.85
CA LEU A 245 14.42 -3.75 -5.93
C LEU A 245 15.07 -4.26 -7.21
N VAL A 246 14.70 -3.69 -8.35
CA VAL A 246 15.23 -4.12 -9.66
C VAL A 246 16.72 -3.80 -9.76
N GLY A 247 17.13 -2.57 -9.42
CA GLY A 247 18.52 -2.15 -9.47
C GLY A 247 19.42 -2.97 -8.54
N ARG A 248 18.98 -3.20 -7.30
CA ARG A 248 19.71 -4.00 -6.32
C ARG A 248 19.78 -5.47 -6.70
N LEU A 249 18.72 -6.03 -7.28
CA LEU A 249 18.71 -7.41 -7.76
C LEU A 249 19.65 -7.60 -8.95
N VAL A 250 19.67 -6.67 -9.91
CA VAL A 250 20.63 -6.68 -11.03
C VAL A 250 22.07 -6.60 -10.51
N LYS A 251 22.34 -5.67 -9.58
CA LYS A 251 23.66 -5.55 -8.94
C LYS A 251 24.07 -6.81 -8.19
N PHE A 252 23.12 -7.53 -7.59
CA PHE A 252 23.39 -8.77 -6.85
C PHE A 252 23.78 -9.94 -7.75
N VAL A 253 23.23 -10.01 -8.97
CA VAL A 253 23.48 -11.12 -9.91
C VAL A 253 24.58 -10.85 -10.95
N SER A 254 25.06 -9.61 -11.02
CA SER A 254 26.16 -9.17 -11.89
C SER A 254 27.52 -9.51 -11.29
#